data_AF-X0BG32-F1
#
_entry.id   AF-X0BG32-F1
#
_cell.length_a   1.000
_cell.length_b   1.000
_cell.length_c   1.000
_cell.angle_alpha   90.00
_cell.angle_beta   90.00
_cell.angle_gamma   90.00
#
_symmetry.space_group_name_H-M   'P 1'
#
loop_
_entity.id
_entity.type
_entity.pdbx_description
1 polymer ?
#
loop_
_entity_poly.entity_id
_entity_poly.type
_entity_poly.pdbx_seq_one_letter_code
_entity_poly.pdbx_strand_id
1 'polypeptide(L)' 'MGETCGLKLVYETRTEGDKCKLCQGTEKKHRRYDKMYRDVQRWQREGNRNATIERTCAEMQEVLGQIYLK' A
#
# COMPACT_ATOMS: atom_id res chain seq x y z
N MET A 1 33.92 27.51 36.90
CA MET A 1 32.57 26.90 36.93
C MET A 1 31.98 27.09 35.54
N GLY A 2 31.77 25.99 34.81
CA GLY A 2 31.37 26.03 33.40
C GLY A 2 29.85 26.16 33.26
N GLU A 3 29.40 27.18 32.55
CA GLU A 3 28.01 27.29 32.10
C GLU A 3 27.77 26.19 31.06
N THR A 4 26.84 25.29 31.38
CA THR A 4 26.28 24.40 30.37
C THR A 4 25.42 25.24 29.45
N CYS A 5 25.75 25.28 28.16
CA CYS A 5 24.92 25.93 27.16
C CYS A 5 23.53 25.26 27.17
N GLY A 6 22.51 26.05 27.54
CA GLY A 6 21.14 25.58 27.70
C GLY A 6 20.55 25.11 26.38
N LEU A 7 20.62 23.80 26.12
CA LEU A 7 19.89 23.17 25.03
C LEU A 7 18.39 23.22 25.34
N LYS A 8 17.66 24.09 24.64
CA LYS A 8 16.20 24.16 24.68
C LYS A 8 15.64 23.19 23.64
N LEU A 9 15.11 22.06 24.10
CA LEU A 9 14.34 21.14 23.26
C LEU A 9 13.06 21.87 22.82
N VAL A 10 13.05 22.36 21.58
CA VAL A 10 11.85 22.91 20.95
C VAL A 10 11.17 21.77 20.20
N TYR A 11 9.92 21.47 20.56
CA TYR A 11 9.11 20.50 19.84
C TYR A 11 8.64 21.15 18.52
N GLU A 12 9.41 20.99 17.46
CA GLU A 12 9.05 21.48 16.13
C GLU A 12 8.24 20.41 15.38
N THR A 13 6.98 20.71 15.04
CA THR A 13 6.19 19.84 14.17
C THR A 13 6.45 20.25 12.73
N ARG A 14 7.23 19.47 11.99
CA ARG A 14 7.44 19.66 10.55
C ARG A 14 6.34 18.97 9.79
N THR A 15 5.59 19.73 8.99
CA THR A 15 4.66 19.17 8.01
C THR A 15 5.45 18.65 6.83
N GLU A 16 5.74 17.36 6.82
CA GLU A 16 6.26 16.66 5.66
C GLU A 16 5.17 16.63 4.58
N GLY A 17 5.48 17.08 3.36
CA GLY A 17 4.51 17.11 2.24
C GLY A 17 4.17 15.72 1.67
N ASP A 18 4.79 14.67 2.21
CA ASP A 18 4.60 13.30 1.77
C ASP A 18 3.36 12.65 2.37
N LYS A 19 2.82 11.66 1.64
CA LYS A 19 1.74 10.82 2.15
C LYS A 19 2.19 10.13 3.43
N CYS A 20 1.35 10.07 4.45
CA CYS A 20 1.67 9.33 5.67
C CYS A 20 1.93 7.84 5.36
N LYS A 21 2.65 7.15 6.25
CA LYS A 21 3.03 5.73 6.07
C LYS A 21 1.83 4.81 5.80
N LEU A 22 0.67 5.11 6.41
CA LEU A 22 -0.56 4.37 6.17
C LEU A 22 -1.08 4.55 4.74
N CYS A 23 -1.16 5.80 4.27
CA CYS A 23 -1.58 6.12 2.91
C CYS A 23 -0.64 5.52 1.86
N GLN A 24 0.68 5.57 2.10
CA GLN A 24 1.65 4.90 1.23
C GLN A 24 1.43 3.37 1.20
N GLY A 25 1.14 2.77 2.35
CA GLY A 25 0.80 1.35 2.45
C GLY A 25 -0.46 0.99 1.68
N THR A 26 -1.52 1.79 1.80
CA THR A 26 -2.78 1.61 1.06
C THR A 26 -2.59 1.78 -0.44
N GLU A 27 -1.82 2.78 -0.87
CA GLU A 27 -1.52 2.98 -2.30
C GLU A 27 -0.74 1.81 -2.90
N LYS A 28 0.22 1.23 -2.16
CA LYS A 28 0.92 0.01 -2.58
C LYS A 28 -0.05 -1.16 -2.78
N LYS A 29 -1.04 -1.31 -1.90
CA LYS A 29 -2.09 -2.34 -2.03
C LYS A 29 -2.97 -2.10 -3.26
N HIS A 30 -3.40 -0.86 -3.51
CA HIS A 30 -4.15 -0.51 -4.73
C HIS A 30 -3.36 -0.86 -6.00
N ARG A 31 -2.09 -0.45 -6.08
CA ARG A 31 -1.24 -0.79 -7.23
C ARG A 31 -1.09 -2.31 -7.44
N ARG A 32 -0.99 -3.08 -6.35
CA ARG A 32 -0.96 -4.55 -6.40
C ARG A 32 -2.28 -5.10 -6.96
N TYR A 33 -3.41 -4.60 -6.47
CA TYR A 33 -4.74 -5.00 -6.95
C TYR A 33 -4.91 -4.71 -8.44
N ASP A 34 -4.58 -3.50 -8.88
CA ASP A 34 -4.70 -3.09 -10.28
C ASP A 34 -3.87 -3.96 -11.22
N LYS A 35 -2.66 -4.34 -10.80
CA LYS A 35 -1.80 -5.28 -11.54
C LYS A 35 -2.49 -6.64 -11.69
N MET A 36 -2.99 -7.21 -10.59
CA MET A 36 -3.67 -8.52 -10.61
C MET A 36 -4.92 -8.49 -11.49
N TYR A 37 -5.72 -7.41 -11.39
CA TYR A 37 -6.90 -7.23 -12.24
C TYR A 37 -6.55 -7.23 -13.74
N ARG A 38 -5.51 -6.48 -14.13
CA ARG A 38 -5.03 -6.46 -15.52
C ARG A 38 -4.50 -7.82 -15.99
N ASP A 39 -3.77 -8.52 -15.11
CA ASP A 39 -3.26 -9.87 -15.40
C ASP A 39 -4.43 -10.85 -15.64
N VAL A 40 -5.46 -10.83 -14.80
CA VAL A 40 -6.69 -11.63 -14.95
C VAL A 40 -7.41 -11.29 -16.25
N GLN A 41 -7.65 -10.02 -16.56
CA GLN A 41 -8.31 -9.60 -17.80
C GLN A 41 -7.55 -10.06 -19.06
N ARG A 42 -6.21 -10.07 -19.01
CA ARG A 42 -5.39 -10.61 -20.12
C ARG A 42 -5.59 -12.12 -20.23
N TRP A 43 -5.47 -12.86 -19.14
CA TRP A 43 -5.56 -14.32 -19.16
C TRP A 43 -6.95 -14.83 -19.52
N GLN A 44 -8.02 -14.12 -19.13
CA GLN A 44 -9.38 -14.45 -19.56
C GLN A 44 -9.54 -14.38 -21.08
N ARG A 45 -8.86 -13.43 -21.75
CA ARG A 45 -8.85 -13.34 -23.22
C ARG A 45 -7.99 -14.43 -23.88
N GLU A 46 -6.92 -14.87 -23.22
CA GLU A 46 -6.07 -15.98 -23.70
C GLU A 46 -6.78 -17.35 -23.58
N GLY A 47 -7.67 -17.52 -22.61
CA GLY A 47 -8.49 -18.72 -22.43
C GLY A 47 -7.78 -19.97 -21.90
N ASN A 48 -6.49 -19.88 -21.54
CA ASN A 48 -5.67 -21.06 -21.16
C ASN A 48 -5.20 -21.10 -19.70
N ARG A 49 -5.71 -20.23 -18.81
CA ARG A 49 -5.22 -20.11 -17.41
C ARG A 49 -6.30 -20.14 -16.33
N ASN A 50 -7.35 -20.93 -16.51
CA ASN A 50 -8.53 -20.93 -15.61
C ASN A 50 -8.16 -21.12 -14.13
N ALA A 51 -7.31 -22.10 -13.79
CA ALA A 51 -6.87 -22.33 -12.42
C ALA A 51 -6.03 -21.18 -11.83
N THR A 52 -5.27 -20.47 -12.67
CA THR A 52 -4.50 -19.29 -12.24
C THR A 52 -5.42 -18.10 -12.03
N ILE A 53 -6.38 -17.90 -12.94
CA ILE A 53 -7.41 -16.85 -12.83
C ILE A 53 -8.18 -17.00 -11.53
N GLU A 54 -8.67 -18.20 -11.22
CA GLU A 54 -9.43 -18.46 -9.99
C GLU A 54 -8.63 -18.11 -8.73
N ARG A 55 -7.39 -18.60 -8.64
CA ARG A 55 -6.49 -18.31 -7.52
C ARG A 55 -6.22 -16.80 -7.39
N THR A 56 -5.90 -16.12 -8.49
CA THR A 56 -5.62 -14.69 -8.47
C THR A 56 -6.87 -13.88 -8.11
N CYS A 57 -8.07 -14.30 -8.53
CA CYS A 57 -9.32 -13.68 -8.10
C CYS A 57 -9.55 -13.81 -6.59
N ALA A 58 -9.21 -14.96 -5.98
CA ALA A 58 -9.27 -15.13 -4.53
C ALA A 58 -8.29 -14.19 -3.80
N GLU A 59 -7.02 -14.15 -4.24
CA GLU A 59 -6.01 -13.23 -3.70
C GLU A 59 -6.42 -11.75 -3.84
N MET A 60 -7.09 -11.40 -4.94
CA MET A 60 -7.62 -10.06 -5.16
C MET A 60 -8.66 -9.67 -4.11
N GLN A 61 -9.53 -10.60 -3.70
CA GLN A 61 -10.50 -10.34 -2.63
C GLN A 61 -9.82 -10.12 -1.28
N GLU A 62 -8.76 -10.87 -0.98
CA GLU A 62 -7.98 -10.64 0.25
C GLU A 62 -7.32 -9.26 0.24
N VAL A 63 -6.74 -8.84 -0.89
CA VAL A 63 -6.15 -7.50 -1.01
C VAL A 63 -7.20 -6.40 -0.89
N LEU A 64 -8.41 -6.58 -1.45
CA LEU A 64 -9.53 -5.65 -1.25
C LEU A 64 -9.96 -5.57 0.21
N GLY A 65 -10.05 -6.71 0.89
CA GLY A 65 -10.31 -6.76 2.33
C GLY A 65 -9.29 -5.92 3.10
N GLN A 66 -8.00 -6.07 2.81
CA GLN A 66 -6.95 -5.27 3.44
C GLN A 66 -6.95 -3.77 3.12
N ILE A 67 -7.69 -3.34 2.08
CA ILE A 67 -7.84 -1.92 1.69
C ILE A 67 -9.04 -1.30 2.41
N TYR A 68 -10.18 -2.00 2.44
CA TYR A 68 -11.47 -1.41 2.87
C TYR A 68 -12.00 -1.93 4.21
N LEU A 69 -11.63 -3.15 4.61
CA LEU A 69 -12.07 -3.79 5.85
C LEU A 69 -10.86 -3.86 6.78
N LYS A 70 -10.67 -2.78 7.57
CA LYS A 70 -9.72 -2.77 8.69
C LYS A 70 -10.34 -3.44 9.92
#